data_AF-A0EAL7-F1
#
_entry.id   AF-A0EAL7-F1
#
_cell.length_a   1.000
_cell.length_b   1.000
_cell.length_c   1.000
_cell.angle_alpha   90.00
_cell.angle_beta   90.00
_cell.angle_gamma   90.00
#
_symmetry.space_group_name_H-M   'P 1'
#
loop_
_entity.id
_entity.type
_entity.pdbx_description
1 polymer ?
#
loop_
_entity_poly.entity_id
_entity_poly.type
_entity_poly.pdbx_seq_one_letter_code
_entity_poly.pdbx_strand_id
1 'polypeptide(L)'
;MEQLNSEEQVIIEEINHSEHTEIHIIEYICYPFYLALLCLLCILINLNKRKFRRRYRVDEIFLFIAVYLFNVLITWNFFDFFDKIVRFIITLIIIFGIQHYIGRVQIVGVTGGIGCGKSTVAKYFNEFLKVQVIDCDQIARDIVEPGKPAYKLIVQRFGLSILAGQQDGQPIERQKLADVVFQDNQKRKQLQAITNKFIFKEIAKSIWKICFVQKDQYVVIDAPLLFESKVLEYFCFPIITIVVTSQEEIIKRVKERSGLTEEQILQRIESQMKAEIKIKKSDIVITNDKSEKSLIRQVQEKVFEYLI
;
A
#
# COMPACT_ATOMS: atom_id res chain seq x y z
N MET A 1 -60.75 -27.65 3.80
CA MET A 1 -59.59 -27.31 2.96
C MET A 1 -60.11 -27.25 1.54
N GLU A 2 -60.44 -26.04 1.07
CA GLU A 2 -60.82 -25.81 -0.33
C GLU A 2 -59.65 -26.23 -1.21
N GLN A 3 -59.91 -27.12 -2.16
CA GLN A 3 -58.95 -27.47 -3.20
C GLN A 3 -58.83 -26.25 -4.13
N LEU A 4 -57.66 -25.61 -4.13
CA LEU A 4 -57.30 -24.55 -5.07
C LEU A 4 -57.59 -25.03 -6.50
N ASN A 5 -58.23 -24.17 -7.31
CA ASN A 5 -58.55 -24.52 -8.69
C ASN A 5 -57.27 -24.62 -9.52
N SER A 6 -57.29 -25.41 -10.60
CA SER A 6 -56.09 -25.71 -11.42
C SER A 6 -55.39 -24.44 -11.95
N GLU A 7 -56.12 -23.36 -12.20
CA GLU A 7 -55.55 -22.08 -12.64
C GLU A 7 -54.80 -21.35 -11.52
N GLU A 8 -55.27 -21.42 -10.27
CA GLU A 8 -54.58 -20.81 -9.12
C GLU A 8 -53.28 -21.55 -8.80
N GLN A 9 -53.22 -22.87 -9.00
CA GLN A 9 -51.99 -23.64 -8.84
C GLN A 9 -50.93 -23.26 -9.88
N VAL A 10 -51.33 -23.04 -11.14
CA VAL A 10 -50.42 -22.61 -12.22
C VAL A 10 -49.87 -21.22 -11.95
N ILE A 11 -50.71 -20.28 -11.50
CA ILE A 11 -50.26 -18.92 -11.16
C ILE A 11 -49.28 -18.93 -9.97
N ILE A 12 -49.54 -19.75 -8.95
CA ILE A 12 -48.61 -19.91 -7.82
C ILE A 12 -47.29 -20.54 -8.25
N GLU A 13 -47.32 -21.54 -9.15
CA GLU A 13 -46.10 -22.13 -9.71
C GLU A 13 -45.31 -21.13 -10.57
N GLU A 14 -45.97 -20.31 -11.39
CA GLU A 14 -45.30 -19.27 -12.19
C GLU A 14 -44.71 -18.15 -11.31
N ILE A 15 -45.41 -17.72 -10.26
CA ILE A 15 -44.91 -16.74 -9.30
C ILE A 15 -43.70 -17.32 -8.55
N ASN A 16 -43.80 -18.53 -8.00
CA ASN A 16 -42.69 -19.19 -7.31
C ASN A 16 -41.50 -19.41 -8.25
N HIS A 17 -41.73 -19.78 -9.51
CA HIS A 17 -40.67 -19.95 -10.49
C HIS A 17 -40.01 -18.61 -10.83
N SER A 18 -40.77 -17.53 -10.97
CA SER A 18 -40.25 -16.19 -11.22
C SER A 18 -39.43 -15.67 -10.05
N GLU A 19 -39.90 -15.82 -8.81
CA GLU A 19 -39.19 -15.43 -7.58
C GLU A 19 -37.90 -16.25 -7.41
N HIS A 20 -37.94 -17.58 -7.61
CA HIS A 20 -36.74 -18.41 -7.58
C HIS A 20 -35.72 -17.99 -8.64
N THR A 21 -36.17 -17.63 -9.84
CA THR A 21 -35.28 -17.21 -10.93
C THR A 21 -34.62 -15.86 -10.63
N GLU A 22 -35.36 -14.89 -10.07
CA GLU A 22 -34.81 -13.61 -9.64
C GLU A 22 -33.81 -13.76 -8.48
N ILE A 23 -34.11 -14.61 -7.50
CA ILE A 23 -33.20 -14.91 -6.38
C ILE A 23 -31.89 -15.51 -6.92
N HIS A 24 -31.96 -16.50 -7.81
CA HIS A 24 -30.76 -17.09 -8.40
C HIS A 24 -29.91 -16.09 -9.20
N ILE A 25 -30.52 -15.15 -9.92
CA ILE A 25 -29.79 -14.10 -10.67
C ILE A 25 -29.05 -13.17 -9.70
N ILE A 26 -29.71 -12.73 -8.63
CA ILE A 26 -29.10 -11.87 -7.61
C ILE A 26 -27.92 -12.60 -6.95
N GLU A 27 -28.07 -13.88 -6.59
CA GLU A 27 -26.98 -14.67 -6.02
C GLU A 27 -25.78 -14.79 -6.98
N TYR A 28 -26.04 -15.06 -8.26
CA TYR A 28 -24.98 -15.23 -9.27
C TYR A 28 -24.19 -13.94 -9.50
N ILE A 29 -24.84 -12.77 -9.34
CA ILE A 29 -24.19 -11.47 -9.44
C ILE A 29 -23.47 -11.13 -8.14
N CYS A 30 -24.13 -11.27 -6.98
CA CYS A 30 -23.60 -10.83 -5.69
C CYS A 30 -22.44 -11.70 -5.18
N TYR A 31 -22.48 -13.01 -5.45
CA TYR A 31 -21.50 -13.95 -4.91
C TYR A 31 -20.06 -13.71 -5.41
N PRO A 32 -19.79 -13.46 -6.71
CA PRO A 32 -18.46 -13.05 -7.17
C PRO A 32 -17.92 -11.78 -6.50
N PHE A 33 -18.76 -10.76 -6.27
CA PHE A 33 -18.34 -9.55 -5.56
C PHE A 33 -18.03 -9.83 -4.09
N TYR A 34 -18.87 -10.63 -3.43
CA TYR A 34 -18.62 -11.09 -2.07
C TYR A 34 -17.29 -11.85 -1.96
N LEU A 35 -17.03 -12.77 -2.89
CA LEU A 35 -15.80 -13.53 -2.92
C LEU A 35 -14.57 -12.65 -3.16
N ALA A 36 -14.68 -11.66 -4.06
CA ALA A 36 -13.62 -10.67 -4.28
C ALA A 36 -13.33 -9.83 -3.02
N LEU A 37 -14.37 -9.42 -2.29
CA LEU A 37 -14.23 -8.70 -1.03
C LEU A 37 -13.59 -9.58 0.05
N LEU A 38 -13.97 -10.84 0.13
CA LEU A 38 -13.37 -11.81 1.07
C LEU A 38 -11.89 -12.05 0.74
N CYS A 39 -11.54 -12.22 -0.54
CA CYS A 39 -10.15 -12.30 -1.00
C CYS A 39 -9.36 -11.07 -0.56
N LEU A 40 -9.91 -9.87 -0.80
CA LEU A 40 -9.29 -8.62 -0.39
C LEU A 40 -9.07 -8.57 1.12
N LEU A 41 -10.07 -8.95 1.93
CA LEU A 41 -9.96 -9.00 3.38
C LEU A 41 -8.85 -9.96 3.83
N CYS A 42 -8.78 -11.16 3.24
CA CYS A 42 -7.73 -12.14 3.53
C CYS A 42 -6.34 -11.59 3.20
N ILE A 43 -6.18 -10.92 2.06
CA ILE A 43 -4.94 -10.25 1.66
C ILE A 43 -4.56 -9.18 2.69
N LEU A 44 -5.51 -8.32 3.09
CA LEU A 44 -5.26 -7.25 4.05
C LEU A 44 -4.84 -7.79 5.43
N ILE A 45 -5.49 -8.86 5.91
CA ILE A 45 -5.12 -9.54 7.16
C ILE A 45 -3.71 -10.10 7.05
N ASN A 46 -3.41 -10.78 5.95
CA ASN A 46 -2.13 -11.43 5.74
C ASN A 46 -0.96 -10.43 5.65
N LEU A 47 -1.15 -9.31 4.95
CA LEU A 47 -0.16 -8.23 4.88
C LEU A 47 0.10 -7.60 6.25
N ASN A 48 -0.91 -7.57 7.14
CA ASN A 48 -0.82 -6.94 8.45
C ASN A 48 -0.63 -7.91 9.62
N LYS A 49 -0.54 -9.22 9.37
CA LYS A 49 -0.60 -10.25 10.41
C LYS A 49 0.41 -10.06 11.53
N ARG A 50 1.65 -9.68 11.20
CA ARG A 50 2.71 -9.50 12.19
C ARG A 50 2.48 -8.25 13.04
N LYS A 51 1.93 -7.21 12.43
CA LYS A 51 1.49 -5.98 13.11
C LYS A 51 0.32 -6.25 14.05
N PHE A 52 -0.67 -7.04 13.62
CA PHE A 52 -1.78 -7.48 14.47
C PHE A 52 -1.30 -8.35 15.63
N ARG A 53 -0.45 -9.35 15.38
CA ARG A 53 0.16 -10.18 16.42
C ARG A 53 0.89 -9.34 17.46
N ARG A 54 1.68 -8.35 17.05
CA ARG A 54 2.42 -7.47 17.98
C ARG A 54 1.50 -6.51 18.75
N ARG A 55 0.52 -5.89 18.09
CA ARG A 55 -0.34 -4.86 18.68
C ARG A 55 -1.45 -5.41 19.56
N TYR A 56 -2.10 -6.49 19.12
CA TYR A 56 -3.28 -7.06 19.77
C TYR A 56 -3.03 -8.42 20.41
N ARG A 57 -1.83 -9.02 20.24
CA ARG A 57 -1.52 -10.39 20.69
C ARG A 57 -2.48 -11.44 20.13
N VAL A 58 -3.04 -11.17 18.94
CA VAL A 58 -3.93 -12.09 18.22
C VAL A 58 -3.14 -12.75 17.11
N ASP A 59 -3.16 -14.07 17.09
CA ASP A 59 -2.52 -14.84 16.04
C ASP A 59 -3.27 -14.73 14.71
N GLU A 60 -2.51 -14.79 13.62
CA GLU A 60 -3.06 -14.77 12.26
C GLU A 60 -4.11 -15.87 12.05
N ILE A 61 -3.88 -17.06 12.63
CA ILE A 61 -4.78 -18.20 12.57
C ILE A 61 -6.15 -17.84 13.16
N PHE A 62 -6.18 -17.12 14.28
CA PHE A 62 -7.43 -16.72 14.91
C PHE A 62 -8.21 -15.73 14.04
N LEU A 63 -7.53 -14.75 13.42
CA LEU A 63 -8.15 -13.81 12.48
C LEU A 63 -8.73 -14.54 11.26
N PHE A 64 -8.00 -15.51 10.71
CA PHE A 64 -8.50 -16.33 9.59
C PHE A 64 -9.68 -17.20 10.02
N ILE A 65 -9.64 -17.81 11.21
CA ILE A 65 -10.78 -18.57 11.76
C ILE A 65 -12.01 -17.66 11.93
N ALA A 66 -11.83 -16.45 12.44
CA ALA A 66 -12.94 -15.50 12.61
C ALA A 66 -13.57 -15.09 11.27
N VAL A 67 -12.74 -14.75 10.27
CA VAL A 67 -13.20 -14.45 8.90
C VAL A 67 -13.91 -15.66 8.28
N TYR A 68 -13.38 -16.86 8.53
CA TYR A 68 -13.95 -18.10 8.05
C TYR A 68 -15.32 -18.38 8.70
N LEU A 69 -15.45 -18.29 10.02
CA LEU A 69 -16.73 -18.48 10.72
C LEU A 69 -17.77 -17.46 10.25
N PHE A 70 -17.36 -16.21 10.05
CA PHE A 70 -18.22 -15.18 9.49
C PHE A 70 -18.68 -15.51 8.07
N ASN A 71 -17.79 -16.04 7.23
CA ASN A 71 -18.15 -16.48 5.89
C ASN A 71 -19.14 -17.66 5.91
N VAL A 72 -18.91 -18.65 6.78
CA VAL A 72 -19.85 -19.77 6.96
C VAL A 72 -21.24 -19.24 7.36
N LEU A 73 -21.31 -18.28 8.29
CA LEU A 73 -22.58 -17.67 8.71
C LEU A 73 -23.31 -16.95 7.55
N ILE A 74 -22.59 -16.15 6.76
CA ILE A 74 -23.17 -15.48 5.58
C ILE A 74 -23.66 -16.53 4.58
N THR A 75 -22.80 -17.48 4.23
CA THR A 75 -23.15 -18.46 3.20
C THR A 75 -24.28 -19.39 3.62
N TRP A 76 -24.43 -19.65 4.91
CA TRP A 76 -25.51 -20.46 5.44
C TRP A 76 -26.88 -19.77 5.34
N ASN A 77 -26.92 -18.45 5.55
CA ASN A 77 -28.16 -17.67 5.61
C ASN A 77 -28.66 -17.16 4.25
N PHE A 78 -27.78 -17.08 3.24
CA PHE A 78 -28.08 -16.36 2.01
C PHE A 78 -28.03 -17.20 0.73
N PHE A 79 -27.70 -18.51 0.79
CA PHE A 79 -27.57 -19.37 -0.40
C PHE A 79 -28.14 -20.77 -0.17
N ASP A 80 -28.29 -21.58 -1.24
CA ASP A 80 -28.83 -22.96 -1.20
C ASP A 80 -27.80 -24.07 -0.86
N PHE A 81 -28.26 -25.26 -0.46
CA PHE A 81 -27.43 -26.31 0.18
C PHE A 81 -26.32 -26.94 -0.69
N PHE A 82 -26.61 -27.36 -1.93
CA PHE A 82 -25.57 -27.93 -2.82
C PHE A 82 -24.54 -26.87 -3.22
N ASP A 83 -25.00 -25.63 -3.38
CA ASP A 83 -24.17 -24.47 -3.59
C ASP A 83 -23.27 -24.15 -2.37
N LYS A 84 -23.75 -24.37 -1.14
CA LYS A 84 -22.94 -24.16 0.09
C LYS A 84 -21.67 -25.01 0.09
N ILE A 85 -21.73 -26.29 -0.26
CA ILE A 85 -20.56 -27.18 -0.19
C ILE A 85 -19.51 -26.79 -1.24
N VAL A 86 -19.94 -26.51 -2.47
CA VAL A 86 -19.02 -26.10 -3.54
C VAL A 86 -18.37 -24.75 -3.19
N ARG A 87 -19.18 -23.78 -2.73
CA ARG A 87 -18.71 -22.45 -2.32
C ARG A 87 -17.76 -22.52 -1.11
N PHE A 88 -18.02 -23.46 -0.20
CA PHE A 88 -17.16 -23.76 0.94
C PHE A 88 -15.77 -24.26 0.50
N ILE A 89 -15.71 -25.22 -0.42
CA ILE A 89 -14.44 -25.75 -0.95
C ILE A 89 -13.68 -24.65 -1.70
N ILE A 90 -14.34 -23.88 -2.55
CA ILE A 90 -13.73 -22.76 -3.29
C ILE A 90 -13.13 -21.73 -2.31
N THR A 91 -13.90 -21.35 -1.29
CA THR A 91 -13.44 -20.45 -0.24
C THR A 91 -12.18 -20.99 0.45
N LEU A 92 -12.18 -22.26 0.85
CA LEU A 92 -11.02 -22.87 1.50
C LEU A 92 -9.78 -22.81 0.59
N ILE A 93 -9.92 -23.20 -0.67
CA ILE A 93 -8.83 -23.13 -1.65
C ILE A 93 -8.31 -21.69 -1.78
N ILE A 94 -9.19 -20.70 -1.80
CA ILE A 94 -8.82 -19.30 -1.89
C ILE A 94 -8.09 -18.83 -0.63
N ILE A 95 -8.61 -19.12 0.57
CA ILE A 95 -7.99 -18.70 1.83
C ILE A 95 -6.61 -19.34 1.97
N PHE A 96 -6.53 -20.66 1.79
CA PHE A 96 -5.25 -21.39 1.88
C PHE A 96 -4.29 -21.00 0.76
N GLY A 97 -4.78 -20.78 -0.46
CA GLY A 97 -3.99 -20.29 -1.58
C GLY A 97 -3.41 -18.90 -1.33
N ILE A 98 -4.25 -17.95 -0.90
CA ILE A 98 -3.82 -16.60 -0.52
C ILE A 98 -2.80 -16.68 0.62
N GLN A 99 -3.05 -17.49 1.64
CA GLN A 99 -2.13 -17.65 2.75
C GLN A 99 -0.78 -18.24 2.31
N HIS A 100 -0.79 -19.24 1.43
CA HIS A 100 0.42 -19.89 0.94
C HIS A 100 1.26 -18.97 0.03
N TYR A 101 0.61 -18.25 -0.89
CA TYR A 101 1.32 -17.43 -1.88
C TYR A 101 1.61 -16.01 -1.40
N ILE A 102 0.63 -15.33 -0.82
CA ILE A 102 0.78 -13.93 -0.37
C ILE A 102 1.36 -13.89 1.05
N GLY A 103 1.17 -14.93 1.85
CA GLY A 103 1.57 -14.91 3.27
C GLY A 103 3.06 -15.06 3.53
N ARG A 104 3.85 -15.20 2.46
CA ARG A 104 5.30 -15.24 2.52
C ARG A 104 5.95 -13.89 2.31
N VAL A 105 5.22 -12.91 1.77
CA VAL A 105 5.80 -11.61 1.41
C VAL A 105 5.65 -10.62 2.54
N GLN A 106 6.77 -10.09 3.00
CA GLN A 106 6.86 -9.06 4.01
C GLN A 106 7.25 -7.72 3.37
N ILE A 107 6.40 -6.71 3.55
CA ILE A 107 6.65 -5.36 3.06
C ILE A 107 7.35 -4.56 4.17
N VAL A 108 8.65 -4.37 4.03
CA VAL A 108 9.48 -3.60 4.97
C VAL A 108 9.45 -2.13 4.56
N GLY A 109 9.11 -1.24 5.47
CA GLY A 109 9.16 0.21 5.24
C GLY A 109 10.51 0.77 5.63
N VAL A 110 11.17 1.53 4.76
CA VAL A 110 12.38 2.29 5.09
C VAL A 110 12.07 3.78 4.96
N THR A 111 12.28 4.51 6.05
CA THR A 111 12.05 5.96 6.10
C THR A 111 13.16 6.67 6.85
N GLY A 112 13.17 7.99 6.75
CA GLY A 112 14.17 8.84 7.38
C GLY A 112 14.13 10.25 6.80
N GLY A 113 14.68 11.19 7.58
CA GLY A 113 14.73 12.60 7.17
C GLY A 113 15.67 12.85 5.99
N ILE A 114 15.66 14.08 5.47
CA ILE A 114 16.69 14.49 4.52
C ILE A 114 18.10 14.28 5.13
N GLY A 115 19.07 13.81 4.34
CA GLY A 115 20.46 13.64 4.80
C GLY A 115 20.71 12.48 5.77
N CYS A 116 19.70 11.67 6.12
CA CYS A 116 19.87 10.62 7.13
C CYS A 116 20.63 9.36 6.66
N GLY A 117 20.87 9.19 5.35
CA GLY A 117 21.52 7.98 4.80
C GLY A 117 20.57 6.87 4.36
N LYS A 118 19.28 7.17 4.19
CA LYS A 118 18.25 6.26 3.66
C LYS A 118 18.67 5.52 2.38
N SER A 119 19.25 6.25 1.43
CA SER A 119 19.74 5.68 0.17
C SER A 119 20.83 4.64 0.36
N THR A 120 21.67 4.78 1.38
CA THR A 120 22.74 3.81 1.70
C THR A 120 22.14 2.49 2.17
N VAL A 121 21.12 2.55 3.03
CA VAL A 121 20.40 1.36 3.51
C VAL A 121 19.60 0.72 2.37
N ALA A 122 18.94 1.50 1.53
CA ALA A 122 18.24 1.01 0.34
C ALA A 122 19.20 0.27 -0.62
N LYS A 123 20.38 0.85 -0.91
CA LYS A 123 21.43 0.17 -1.70
C LYS A 123 21.88 -1.13 -1.06
N TYR A 124 22.06 -1.13 0.26
CA TYR A 124 22.44 -2.34 0.97
C TYR A 124 21.42 -3.49 0.78
N PHE A 125 20.13 -3.20 0.96
CA PHE A 125 19.07 -4.19 0.72
C PHE A 125 19.08 -4.73 -0.72
N ASN A 126 19.21 -3.85 -1.71
CA ASN A 126 19.18 -4.25 -3.11
C ASN A 126 20.44 -5.02 -3.54
N GLU A 127 21.62 -4.46 -3.30
CA GLU A 127 22.87 -4.95 -3.86
C GLU A 127 23.40 -6.18 -3.11
N PHE A 128 23.28 -6.19 -1.78
CA PHE A 128 23.88 -7.23 -0.93
C PHE A 128 22.87 -8.29 -0.50
N LEU A 129 21.65 -7.89 -0.10
CA LEU A 129 20.61 -8.82 0.31
C LEU A 129 19.75 -9.31 -0.87
N LYS A 130 19.93 -8.74 -2.06
CA LYS A 130 19.14 -9.06 -3.26
C LYS A 130 17.64 -8.88 -3.07
N VAL A 131 17.26 -7.97 -2.18
CA VAL A 131 15.86 -7.63 -1.88
C VAL A 131 15.44 -6.46 -2.76
N GLN A 132 14.30 -6.60 -3.44
CA GLN A 132 13.76 -5.54 -4.28
C GLN A 132 13.39 -4.30 -3.46
N VAL A 133 13.86 -3.14 -3.91
CA VAL A 133 13.57 -1.84 -3.31
C VAL A 133 12.69 -1.03 -4.25
N ILE A 134 11.52 -0.64 -3.75
CA ILE A 134 10.58 0.24 -4.41
C ILE A 134 10.86 1.68 -3.95
N ASP A 135 11.50 2.48 -4.79
CA ASP A 135 11.74 3.90 -4.53
C ASP A 135 10.48 4.73 -4.84
N CYS A 136 9.82 5.22 -3.77
CA CYS A 136 8.62 6.03 -3.90
C CYS A 136 8.89 7.40 -4.52
N ASP A 137 10.08 7.98 -4.32
CA ASP A 137 10.44 9.25 -4.93
C ASP A 137 10.64 9.07 -6.43
N GLN A 138 11.21 7.94 -6.87
CA GLN A 138 11.33 7.62 -8.30
C GLN A 138 9.95 7.40 -8.92
N ILE A 139 9.08 6.60 -8.30
CA ILE A 139 7.71 6.39 -8.78
C ILE A 139 6.97 7.73 -8.94
N ALA A 140 7.08 8.62 -7.94
CA ALA A 140 6.43 9.92 -7.99
C ALA A 140 6.89 10.79 -9.19
N ARG A 141 8.11 10.59 -9.69
CA ARG A 141 8.63 11.25 -10.89
C ARG A 141 8.12 10.58 -12.16
N ASP A 142 8.15 9.25 -12.20
CA ASP A 142 7.81 8.47 -13.40
C ASP A 142 6.33 8.58 -13.76
N ILE A 143 5.45 8.67 -12.76
CA ILE A 143 4.00 8.74 -13.01
C ILE A 143 3.57 10.07 -13.67
N VAL A 144 4.39 11.12 -13.54
CA VAL A 144 4.11 12.46 -14.10
C VAL A 144 4.90 12.74 -15.38
N GLU A 145 5.57 11.74 -15.96
CA GLU A 145 6.20 11.87 -17.27
C GLU A 145 5.15 12.07 -18.38
N PRO A 146 5.52 12.77 -19.47
CA PRO A 146 4.65 12.94 -20.62
C PRO A 146 4.03 11.63 -21.11
N GLY A 147 2.75 11.68 -21.47
CA GLY A 147 2.00 10.51 -21.93
C GLY A 147 1.40 9.63 -20.82
N LYS A 148 1.82 9.80 -19.55
CA LYS A 148 1.26 9.05 -18.43
C LYS A 148 -0.13 9.57 -18.02
N PRO A 149 -0.98 8.73 -17.40
CA PRO A 149 -2.31 9.16 -16.95
C PRO A 149 -2.29 10.29 -15.91
N ALA A 150 -1.33 10.27 -14.97
CA ALA A 150 -1.24 11.34 -13.97
C ALA A 150 -0.83 12.67 -14.60
N TYR A 151 0.13 12.64 -15.53
CA TYR A 151 0.52 13.81 -16.34
C TYR A 151 -0.70 14.47 -17.01
N LYS A 152 -1.51 13.69 -17.74
CA LYS A 152 -2.69 14.21 -18.45
C LYS A 152 -3.67 14.91 -17.51
N LEU A 153 -3.96 14.31 -16.35
CA LEU A 153 -4.86 14.89 -15.35
C LEU A 153 -4.28 16.16 -14.71
N ILE A 154 -2.97 16.19 -14.47
CA ILE A 154 -2.29 17.38 -13.93
C ILE A 154 -2.35 18.51 -14.97
N VAL A 155 -2.01 18.26 -16.23
CA VAL A 155 -2.08 19.27 -17.30
C VAL A 155 -3.51 19.76 -17.51
N GLN A 156 -4.49 18.86 -17.52
CA GLN A 156 -5.91 19.23 -17.62
C GLN A 156 -6.35 20.14 -16.47
N ARG A 157 -5.82 19.94 -15.26
CA ARG A 157 -6.23 20.69 -14.07
C ARG A 157 -5.51 22.03 -13.91
N PHE A 158 -4.21 22.07 -14.22
CA PHE A 158 -3.33 23.21 -13.96
C PHE A 158 -2.96 24.00 -15.22
N GLY A 159 -3.35 23.52 -16.39
CA GLY A 159 -3.12 24.16 -17.69
C GLY A 159 -1.74 23.87 -18.27
N LEU A 160 -1.46 24.42 -19.45
CA LEU A 160 -0.17 24.27 -20.13
C LEU A 160 0.94 25.14 -19.51
N SER A 161 0.60 26.13 -18.68
CA SER A 161 1.57 27.04 -18.07
C SER A 161 2.60 26.33 -17.17
N ILE A 162 2.26 25.15 -16.65
CA ILE A 162 3.15 24.31 -15.84
C ILE A 162 4.09 23.43 -16.65
N LEU A 163 4.01 23.44 -17.98
CA LEU A 163 4.84 22.62 -18.87
C LEU A 163 6.06 23.39 -19.37
N ALA A 164 7.12 22.64 -19.67
CA ALA A 164 8.28 23.17 -20.37
C ALA A 164 7.86 23.72 -21.74
N GLY A 165 8.19 24.97 -22.02
CA GLY A 165 7.79 25.63 -23.27
C GLY A 165 6.27 25.83 -23.45
N GLN A 166 5.45 25.52 -22.42
CA GLN A 166 3.99 25.68 -22.43
C GLN A 166 3.26 24.96 -23.57
N GLN A 167 3.78 23.81 -24.01
CA GLN A 167 3.20 22.99 -25.07
C GLN A 167 2.86 21.59 -24.56
N ASP A 168 1.77 21.01 -25.05
CA ASP A 168 1.35 19.67 -24.66
C ASP A 168 2.39 18.61 -25.08
N GLY A 169 2.54 17.58 -24.26
CA GLY A 169 3.58 16.55 -24.43
C GLY A 169 4.96 16.93 -23.90
N GLN A 170 5.18 18.18 -23.46
CA GLN A 170 6.43 18.58 -22.81
C GLN A 170 6.45 18.20 -21.32
N PRO A 171 7.63 17.97 -20.71
CA PRO A 171 7.76 17.67 -19.29
C PRO A 171 7.16 18.76 -18.39
N ILE A 172 6.62 18.37 -17.22
CA ILE A 172 6.18 19.32 -16.21
C ILE A 172 7.38 20.04 -15.60
N GLU A 173 7.36 21.37 -15.62
CA GLU A 173 8.31 22.19 -14.88
C GLU A 173 7.94 22.18 -13.39
N ARG A 174 8.70 21.42 -12.60
CA ARG A 174 8.42 21.22 -11.16
C ARG A 174 8.38 22.52 -10.39
N GLN A 175 9.22 23.49 -10.73
CA GLN A 175 9.25 24.78 -10.05
C GLN A 175 7.95 25.55 -10.30
N LYS A 176 7.50 25.66 -11.56
CA LYS A 176 6.23 26.31 -11.91
C LYS A 176 5.03 25.62 -11.25
N LEU A 177 4.99 24.29 -11.28
CA LEU A 177 3.93 23.55 -10.61
C LEU A 177 3.97 23.79 -9.09
N ALA A 178 5.15 23.78 -8.48
CA ALA A 178 5.35 24.07 -7.07
C ALA A 178 4.82 25.47 -6.72
N ASP A 179 5.19 26.51 -7.47
CA ASP A 179 4.76 27.88 -7.24
C ASP A 179 3.22 28.00 -7.28
N VAL A 180 2.58 27.31 -8.22
CA VAL A 180 1.10 27.29 -8.35
C VAL A 180 0.42 26.58 -7.18
N VAL A 181 0.98 25.49 -6.65
CA VAL A 181 0.37 24.72 -5.55
C VAL A 181 0.76 25.21 -4.16
N PHE A 182 1.89 25.88 -4.00
CA PHE A 182 2.31 26.42 -2.70
C PHE A 182 1.48 27.62 -2.28
N GLN A 183 1.00 28.42 -3.24
CA GLN A 183 0.15 29.59 -2.97
C GLN A 183 -1.30 29.22 -2.64
N ASP A 184 -1.74 27.99 -2.93
CA ASP A 184 -3.14 27.59 -2.81
C ASP A 184 -3.27 26.17 -2.25
N ASN A 185 -3.77 26.10 -1.00
CA ASN A 185 -4.00 24.84 -0.29
C ASN A 185 -5.00 23.91 -0.99
N GLN A 186 -6.00 24.43 -1.70
CA GLN A 186 -6.94 23.60 -2.46
C GLN A 186 -6.24 22.97 -3.68
N LYS A 187 -5.44 23.75 -4.41
CA LYS A 187 -4.63 23.25 -5.52
C LYS A 187 -3.63 22.18 -5.07
N ARG A 188 -2.98 22.38 -3.92
CA ARG A 188 -2.09 21.37 -3.32
C ARG A 188 -2.82 20.05 -3.04
N LYS A 189 -4.01 20.11 -2.44
CA LYS A 189 -4.84 18.92 -2.17
C LYS A 189 -5.26 18.21 -3.45
N GLN A 190 -5.61 18.97 -4.50
CA GLN A 190 -5.97 18.40 -5.80
C GLN A 190 -4.78 17.68 -6.45
N LEU A 191 -3.59 18.30 -6.46
CA LEU A 191 -2.38 17.66 -6.98
C LEU A 191 -2.08 16.37 -6.21
N GLN A 192 -2.13 16.42 -4.87
CA GLN A 192 -1.90 15.25 -4.02
C GLN A 192 -2.93 14.14 -4.28
N ALA A 193 -4.21 14.47 -4.45
CA ALA A 193 -5.24 13.47 -4.73
C ALA A 193 -5.00 12.76 -6.07
N ILE A 194 -4.59 13.51 -7.10
CA ILE A 194 -4.22 12.94 -8.40
C ILE A 194 -3.00 12.04 -8.23
N THR A 195 -1.89 12.57 -7.70
CA THR A 195 -0.60 11.85 -7.65
C THR A 195 -0.67 10.62 -6.75
N ASN A 196 -1.24 10.73 -5.55
CA ASN A 196 -1.32 9.63 -4.58
C ASN A 196 -2.00 8.39 -5.18
N LYS A 197 -3.10 8.58 -5.91
CA LYS A 197 -3.81 7.46 -6.57
C LYS A 197 -2.89 6.67 -7.50
N PHE A 198 -2.10 7.35 -8.32
CA PHE A 198 -1.20 6.69 -9.28
C PHE A 198 0.05 6.13 -8.61
N ILE A 199 0.59 6.81 -7.59
CA ILE A 199 1.72 6.29 -6.78
C ILE A 199 1.32 4.96 -6.13
N PHE A 200 0.18 4.91 -5.43
CA PHE A 200 -0.26 3.67 -4.78
C PHE A 200 -0.54 2.56 -5.79
N LYS A 201 -1.07 2.89 -6.97
CA LYS A 201 -1.28 1.92 -8.04
C LYS A 201 0.04 1.30 -8.52
N GLU A 202 1.08 2.11 -8.75
CA GLU A 202 2.38 1.60 -9.20
C GLU A 202 3.13 0.84 -8.09
N ILE A 203 3.00 1.26 -6.82
CA ILE A 203 3.52 0.52 -5.67
C ILE A 203 2.85 -0.85 -5.59
N ALA A 204 1.51 -0.91 -5.62
CA ALA A 204 0.75 -2.15 -5.57
C ALA A 204 1.10 -3.09 -6.74
N LYS A 205 1.24 -2.54 -7.95
CA LYS A 205 1.66 -3.29 -9.14
C LYS A 205 3.07 -3.86 -8.99
N SER A 206 4.00 -3.06 -8.45
CA SER A 206 5.38 -3.50 -8.20
C SER A 206 5.42 -4.62 -7.16
N ILE A 207 4.71 -4.47 -6.04
CA ILE A 207 4.57 -5.52 -5.02
C ILE A 207 3.99 -6.79 -5.64
N TRP A 208 2.90 -6.67 -6.41
CA TRP A 208 2.27 -7.82 -7.06
C TRP A 208 3.24 -8.55 -7.99
N LYS A 209 3.99 -7.82 -8.81
CA LYS A 209 5.03 -8.41 -9.68
C LYS A 209 6.07 -9.17 -8.86
N ILE A 210 6.56 -8.58 -7.76
CA ILE A 210 7.57 -9.21 -6.92
C ILE A 210 7.01 -10.48 -6.26
N CYS A 211 5.79 -10.41 -5.71
CA CYS A 211 5.14 -11.54 -5.03
C CYS A 211 4.91 -12.73 -5.97
N PHE A 212 4.35 -12.48 -7.16
CA PHE A 212 3.84 -13.56 -8.02
C PHE A 212 4.83 -14.01 -9.09
N VAL A 213 5.73 -13.13 -9.54
CA VAL A 213 6.69 -13.46 -10.59
C VAL A 213 8.05 -13.85 -10.00
N GLN A 214 8.55 -13.04 -9.07
CA GLN A 214 9.89 -13.22 -8.50
C GLN A 214 9.90 -14.14 -7.28
N LYS A 215 8.75 -14.26 -6.60
CA LYS A 215 8.56 -15.08 -5.39
C LYS A 215 9.48 -14.66 -4.22
N ASP A 216 9.87 -13.39 -4.19
CA ASP A 216 10.65 -12.85 -3.08
C ASP A 216 9.81 -12.78 -1.81
N GLN A 217 10.43 -13.13 -0.68
CA GLN A 217 9.78 -13.09 0.63
C GLN A 217 9.79 -11.69 1.25
N TYR A 218 10.60 -10.77 0.72
CA TYR A 218 10.78 -9.43 1.27
C TYR A 218 10.73 -8.40 0.15
N VAL A 219 10.06 -7.29 0.43
CA VAL A 219 10.05 -6.11 -0.43
C VAL A 219 10.30 -4.90 0.45
N VAL A 220 11.22 -4.03 0.04
CA VAL A 220 11.50 -2.79 0.76
C VAL A 220 10.81 -1.63 0.06
N ILE A 221 9.99 -0.87 0.78
CA ILE A 221 9.44 0.41 0.32
C ILE A 221 10.30 1.52 0.88
N ASP A 222 10.99 2.24 -0.03
CA ASP A 222 11.77 3.40 0.34
C ASP A 222 10.92 4.68 0.20
N ALA A 223 10.52 5.27 1.33
CA ALA A 223 9.63 6.43 1.38
C ALA A 223 10.04 7.43 2.48
N PRO A 224 10.53 8.65 2.13
CA PRO A 224 10.81 9.69 3.12
C PRO A 224 9.57 10.11 3.93
N LEU A 225 8.40 10.10 3.28
CA LEU A 225 7.10 10.52 3.81
C LEU A 225 6.19 9.33 4.19
N LEU A 226 6.80 8.22 4.65
CA LEU A 226 6.11 6.96 4.92
C LEU A 226 4.96 7.13 5.94
N PHE A 227 5.24 7.80 7.06
CA PHE A 227 4.26 8.01 8.13
C PHE A 227 3.18 9.03 7.74
N GLU A 228 3.56 10.03 6.95
CA GLU A 228 2.68 11.07 6.45
C GLU A 228 1.65 10.51 5.45
N SER A 229 2.00 9.45 4.73
CA SER A 229 1.12 8.76 3.77
C SER A 229 -0.05 8.02 4.43
N LYS A 230 0.05 7.62 5.72
CA LYS A 230 -0.87 6.74 6.49
C LYS A 230 -1.11 5.35 5.88
N VAL A 231 -1.31 5.28 4.56
CA VAL A 231 -1.47 4.05 3.78
C VAL A 231 -0.17 3.25 3.82
N LEU A 232 0.99 3.87 3.56
CA LEU A 232 2.27 3.17 3.68
C LEU A 232 2.56 2.76 5.13
N GLU A 233 2.27 3.63 6.11
CA GLU A 233 2.33 3.26 7.54
C GLU A 233 1.45 2.05 7.87
N TYR A 234 0.29 1.92 7.23
CA TYR A 234 -0.59 0.77 7.41
C TYR A 234 0.05 -0.51 6.88
N PHE A 235 0.48 -0.52 5.62
CA PHE A 235 0.95 -1.72 4.90
C PHE A 235 2.40 -2.14 5.18
N CYS A 236 3.25 -1.22 5.63
CA CYS A 236 4.64 -1.55 5.93
C CYS A 236 4.78 -2.11 7.35
N PHE A 237 5.51 -3.21 7.46
CA PHE A 237 5.94 -3.80 8.73
C PHE A 237 7.16 -4.72 8.49
N PRO A 238 8.23 -4.68 9.29
CA PRO A 238 8.58 -3.56 10.15
C PRO A 238 8.81 -2.26 9.39
N ILE A 239 8.69 -1.14 10.09
CA ILE A 239 9.13 0.18 9.64
C ILE A 239 10.48 0.49 10.28
N ILE A 240 11.50 0.63 9.43
CA ILE A 240 12.86 1.02 9.76
C ILE A 240 12.99 2.54 9.56
N THR A 241 13.26 3.28 10.62
CA THR A 241 13.59 4.71 10.53
C THR A 241 15.07 4.93 10.75
N ILE A 242 15.69 5.63 9.81
CA ILE A 242 17.08 6.05 9.89
C ILE A 242 17.11 7.51 10.36
N VAL A 243 17.89 7.76 11.40
CA VAL A 243 18.02 9.07 12.03
C VAL A 243 19.49 9.48 12.12
N VAL A 244 19.72 10.79 12.07
CA VAL A 244 20.99 11.42 12.39
C VAL A 244 20.68 12.38 13.53
N THR A 245 21.47 12.31 14.60
CA THR A 245 21.24 13.04 15.85
C THR A 245 21.68 14.50 15.69
N SER A 246 22.74 14.76 14.92
CA SER A 246 23.24 16.12 14.67
C SER A 246 22.59 16.76 13.44
N GLN A 247 21.87 17.87 13.66
CA GLN A 247 21.31 18.68 12.57
C GLN A 247 22.42 19.32 11.73
N GLU A 248 23.53 19.73 12.34
CA GLU A 248 24.70 20.27 11.62
C GLU A 248 25.26 19.25 10.63
N GLU A 249 25.30 17.98 11.04
CA GLU A 249 25.77 16.89 10.18
C GLU A 249 24.81 16.62 9.02
N ILE A 250 23.50 16.71 9.25
CA ILE A 250 22.49 16.66 8.19
C ILE A 250 22.72 17.78 7.17
N ILE A 251 22.88 19.02 7.66
CA ILE A 251 23.09 20.18 6.79
C ILE A 251 24.37 19.99 5.97
N LYS A 252 25.48 19.59 6.61
CA LYS A 252 26.75 19.33 5.93
C LYS A 252 26.61 18.29 4.82
N ARG A 253 26.05 17.11 5.13
CA ARG A 253 25.85 16.01 4.16
C ARG A 253 24.98 16.43 2.98
N VAL A 254 23.94 17.23 3.22
CA VAL A 254 23.02 17.67 2.18
C VAL A 254 23.63 18.77 1.31
N LYS A 255 24.37 19.71 1.90
CA LYS A 255 25.14 20.73 1.16
C LYS A 255 26.13 20.06 0.20
N GLU A 256 26.95 19.13 0.71
CA GLU A 256 27.95 18.40 -0.08
C GLU A 256 27.34 17.62 -1.25
N ARG A 257 26.18 16.99 -1.06
CA ARG A 257 25.55 16.15 -2.08
C ARG A 257 24.69 16.90 -3.09
N SER A 258 23.97 17.93 -2.64
CA SER A 258 22.82 18.48 -3.38
C SER A 258 22.95 19.96 -3.71
N GLY A 259 24.01 20.64 -3.25
CA GLY A 259 24.27 22.05 -3.53
C GLY A 259 23.19 23.02 -3.01
N LEU A 260 22.31 22.54 -2.13
CA LEU A 260 21.21 23.34 -1.57
C LEU A 260 21.74 24.36 -0.56
N THR A 261 21.07 25.50 -0.46
CA THR A 261 21.37 26.47 0.61
C THR A 261 20.91 25.93 1.95
N GLU A 262 21.49 26.45 3.03
CA GLU A 262 21.10 26.05 4.39
C GLU A 262 19.62 26.26 4.66
N GLU A 263 19.09 27.43 4.26
CA GLU A 263 17.68 27.77 4.38
C GLU A 263 16.77 26.76 3.67
N GLN A 264 17.13 26.34 2.45
CA GLN A 264 16.37 25.32 1.70
C GLN A 264 16.41 23.96 2.40
N ILE A 265 17.52 23.61 3.06
CA ILE A 265 17.64 22.37 3.82
C ILE A 265 16.76 22.42 5.07
N LEU A 266 16.81 23.53 5.81
CA LEU A 266 15.99 23.75 7.00
C LEU A 266 14.50 23.69 6.69
N GLN A 267 14.04 24.35 5.63
CA GLN A 267 12.65 24.27 5.17
C GLN A 267 12.22 22.83 4.85
N ARG A 268 13.12 22.01 4.30
CA ARG A 268 12.84 20.59 4.03
C ARG A 268 12.78 19.75 5.29
N ILE A 269 13.61 20.05 6.29
CA ILE A 269 13.56 19.40 7.61
C ILE A 269 12.22 19.74 8.30
N GLU A 270 11.83 21.01 8.31
CA GLU A 270 10.61 21.50 8.97
C GLU A 270 9.31 21.03 8.32
N SER A 271 9.31 20.84 6.99
CA SER A 271 8.14 20.34 6.27
C SER A 271 7.85 18.85 6.48
N GLN A 272 8.77 18.11 7.08
CA GLN A 272 8.63 16.67 7.37
C GLN A 272 8.18 16.44 8.81
N MET A 273 7.61 15.26 9.07
CA MET A 273 7.31 14.86 10.45
C MET A 273 8.60 14.82 11.28
N LYS A 274 8.57 15.41 12.49
CA LYS A 274 9.70 15.44 13.42
C LYS A 274 10.28 14.04 13.65
N ALA A 275 11.61 13.95 13.70
CA ALA A 275 12.34 12.70 13.88
C ALA A 275 11.88 11.93 15.13
N GLU A 276 11.64 12.61 16.25
CA GLU A 276 11.14 12.01 17.49
C GLU A 276 9.80 11.27 17.31
N ILE A 277 8.90 11.81 16.49
CA ILE A 277 7.61 11.18 16.21
C ILE A 277 7.83 9.95 15.32
N LYS A 278 8.71 10.05 14.32
CA LYS A 278 9.08 8.91 13.46
C LYS A 278 9.68 7.78 14.31
N ILE A 279 10.62 8.09 15.21
CA ILE A 279 11.23 7.14 16.16
C ILE A 279 10.15 6.41 16.96
N LYS A 280 9.22 7.14 17.59
CA LYS A 280 8.14 6.53 18.41
C LYS A 280 7.21 5.62 17.62
N LYS A 281 7.02 5.90 16.32
CA LYS A 281 6.18 5.09 15.43
C LYS A 281 6.92 3.94 14.73
N SER A 282 8.23 3.86 14.88
CA SER A 282 9.05 2.88 14.17
C SER A 282 9.15 1.57 14.92
N ASP A 283 9.25 0.49 14.16
CA ASP A 283 9.55 -0.84 14.69
C ASP A 283 11.05 -0.98 14.95
N ILE A 284 11.88 -0.41 14.06
CA ILE A 284 13.33 -0.45 14.12
C ILE A 284 13.87 0.97 13.93
N VAL A 285 14.78 1.40 14.80
CA VAL A 285 15.42 2.72 14.72
C VAL A 285 16.91 2.53 14.55
N ILE A 286 17.50 3.18 13.56
CA ILE A 286 18.92 3.08 13.21
C ILE A 286 19.54 4.47 13.23
N THR A 287 20.62 4.65 13.98
CA THR A 287 21.34 5.92 14.06
C THR A 287 22.52 5.93 13.08
N ASN A 288 22.69 7.04 12.36
CA ASN A 288 23.70 7.21 11.32
C ASN A 288 24.68 8.36 11.64
N ASP A 289 25.19 8.38 12.86
CA ASP A 289 26.14 9.41 13.37
C ASP A 289 27.61 8.97 13.27
N LYS A 290 27.87 7.79 12.70
CA LYS A 290 29.21 7.18 12.60
C LYS A 290 29.55 6.89 11.13
N SER A 291 30.37 5.87 10.88
CA SER A 291 30.73 5.44 9.54
C SER A 291 29.61 4.65 8.86
N GLU A 292 29.63 4.62 7.53
CA GLU A 292 28.75 3.77 6.72
C GLU A 292 28.84 2.28 7.12
N LYS A 293 30.03 1.78 7.44
CA LYS A 293 30.21 0.40 7.96
C LYS A 293 29.44 0.18 9.26
N SER A 294 29.45 1.17 10.15
CA SER A 294 28.69 1.11 11.41
C SER A 294 27.18 1.15 11.17
N LEU A 295 26.73 1.89 10.14
CA LEU A 295 25.33 1.93 9.73
C LEU A 295 24.87 0.55 9.25
N ILE A 296 25.61 -0.05 8.31
CA ILE A 296 25.26 -1.36 7.75
C ILE A 296 25.27 -2.45 8.83
N ARG A 297 26.24 -2.43 9.74
CA ARG A 297 26.28 -3.36 10.87
C ARG A 297 25.03 -3.25 11.75
N GLN A 298 24.59 -2.03 12.08
CA GLN A 298 23.35 -1.84 12.83
C GLN A 298 22.11 -2.32 12.07
N VAL A 299 22.06 -2.11 10.74
CA VAL A 299 20.97 -2.65 9.91
C VAL A 299 20.96 -4.18 10.02
N GLN A 300 22.10 -4.83 9.86
CA GLN A 300 22.21 -6.30 9.96
C GLN A 300 21.74 -6.80 11.32
N GLU A 301 22.30 -6.28 12.40
CA GLU A 301 22.00 -6.72 13.77
C GLU A 301 20.51 -6.54 14.09
N LYS A 302 19.95 -5.34 13.87
CA LYS A 302 18.56 -5.05 14.25
C LYS A 302 17.53 -5.69 13.33
N VAL A 303 17.81 -5.78 12.04
CA VAL A 303 16.88 -6.45 11.10
C VAL A 303 16.89 -7.95 11.34
N PHE A 304 18.05 -8.56 11.62
CA PHE A 304 18.16 -9.97 11.96
C PHE A 304 17.39 -10.28 13.25
N GLU A 305 17.59 -9.51 14.32
CA GLU A 305 16.88 -9.67 15.59
C GLU A 305 15.35 -9.51 15.45
N TYR A 306 14.89 -8.69 14.52
CA TYR A 306 13.47 -8.41 14.36
C TYR A 306 12.74 -9.41 13.44
N LEU A 307 13.45 -10.00 12.47
CA LEU A 307 12.85 -10.87 11.46
C LEU A 307 12.97 -12.37 11.77
N ILE A 308 13.82 -12.76 12.71
CA ILE A 308 14.02 -14.16 13.18
C ILE A 308 13.42 -14.31 14.57
#